data_AF-A0A2V2AVG9-F1
#
_entry.id   AF-A0A2V2AVG9-F1
#
_cell.length_a   1.000
_cell.length_b   1.000
_cell.length_c   1.000
_cell.angle_alpha   90.00
_cell.angle_beta   90.00
_cell.angle_gamma   90.00
#
_symmetry.space_group_name_H-M   'P 1'
#
loop_
_entity.id
_entity.type
_entity.pdbx_description
1 polymer ?
#
loop_
_entity_poly.entity_id
_entity_poly.type
_entity_poly.pdbx_seq_one_letter_code
_entity_poly.pdbx_strand_id
1 'polypeptide(L)'
;MDAEREARIAEVAARARPVWAEHHDGGVLQQFLKAIGCDGVDAVLVTRQVVGCSLGGAQEMFLTAPCRAAELASHNALMESLERSQDDDA
;
A
#
# COMPACT_ATOMS: atom_id res chain seq x y z
N MET A 1 -15.72 -6.24 -1.37
CA MET A 1 -14.57 -7.10 -1.71
C MET A 1 -15.10 -8.53 -1.75
N ASP A 2 -14.55 -9.43 -2.57
CA ASP A 2 -14.94 -10.84 -2.47
C ASP A 2 -14.27 -11.51 -1.25
N ALA A 3 -14.89 -12.58 -0.74
CA ALA A 3 -14.48 -13.27 0.48
C ALA A 3 -13.09 -13.92 0.36
N GLU A 4 -12.69 -14.34 -0.84
CA GLU A 4 -11.39 -14.95 -1.07
C GLU A 4 -10.27 -13.93 -0.93
N ARG A 5 -10.47 -12.72 -1.46
CA ARG A 5 -9.52 -11.61 -1.33
C ARG A 5 -9.43 -11.12 0.11
N GLU A 6 -10.54 -11.08 0.84
CA GLU A 6 -10.54 -10.77 2.28
C GLU A 6 -9.75 -11.80 3.10
N ALA A 7 -9.92 -13.09 2.80
CA ALA A 7 -9.17 -14.17 3.46
C ALA A 7 -7.66 -14.07 3.19
N ARG A 8 -7.26 -13.80 1.93
CA ARG A 8 -5.86 -13.58 1.57
C ARG A 8 -5.26 -12.39 2.31
N ILE A 9 -5.97 -11.26 2.38
CA ILE A 9 -5.51 -10.08 3.12
C ILE A 9 -5.35 -10.40 4.61
N ALA A 10 -6.31 -11.11 5.21
CA ALA A 10 -6.23 -11.49 6.62
C ALA A 10 -5.05 -12.42 6.92
N GLU A 11 -4.78 -13.38 6.04
CA GLU A 11 -3.63 -14.29 6.14
C GLU A 11 -2.30 -13.51 6.07
N VAL A 12 -2.16 -12.64 5.08
CA VAL A 12 -0.94 -11.82 4.92
C VAL A 12 -0.78 -10.85 6.09
N ALA A 13 -1.87 -10.25 6.57
CA ALA A 13 -1.85 -9.39 7.75
C ALA A 13 -1.40 -10.15 9.00
N ALA A 14 -1.85 -11.40 9.20
CA ALA A 14 -1.37 -12.23 10.31
C ALA A 14 0.14 -12.47 10.25
N ARG A 15 0.70 -12.68 9.05
CA ARG A 15 2.15 -12.86 8.83
C ARG A 15 2.95 -11.57 9.00
N ALA A 16 2.36 -10.42 8.70
CA ALA A 16 3.01 -9.11 8.78
C ALA A 16 2.95 -8.46 10.18
N ARG A 17 2.00 -8.87 11.03
CA ARG A 17 1.86 -8.35 12.41
C ARG A 17 3.14 -8.42 13.25
N PRO A 18 3.91 -9.52 13.25
CA PRO A 18 5.17 -9.58 14.00
C PRO A 18 6.21 -8.55 13.51
N VAL A 19 6.31 -8.35 12.19
CA VAL A 19 7.23 -7.35 11.59
C VAL A 19 6.89 -5.94 12.09
N TRP A 20 5.61 -5.61 12.10
CA TRP A 20 5.15 -4.33 12.63
C TRP A 20 5.38 -4.20 14.14
N ALA A 21 5.09 -5.25 14.91
CA ALA A 21 5.29 -5.24 16.36
C ALA A 21 6.78 -5.11 16.76
N GLU A 22 7.70 -5.68 15.97
CA GLU A 22 9.13 -5.60 16.22
C GLU A 22 9.72 -4.25 15.82
N HIS A 23 9.40 -3.76 14.62
CA HIS A 23 10.08 -2.60 14.05
C HIS A 23 9.31 -1.29 14.19
N HIS A 24 7.96 -1.35 14.24
CA HIS A 24 7.08 -0.17 14.17
C HIS A 24 7.45 0.80 13.03
N ASP A 25 7.97 0.26 11.92
CA ASP A 25 8.50 1.01 10.80
C ASP A 25 7.74 0.66 9.51
N GLY A 26 7.19 1.69 8.85
CA GLY A 26 6.39 1.52 7.65
C GLY A 26 7.19 1.04 6.45
N GLY A 27 8.45 1.49 6.31
CA GLY A 27 9.34 1.08 5.23
C GLY A 27 9.76 -0.39 5.36
N VAL A 28 10.02 -0.86 6.58
CA VAL A 28 10.32 -2.28 6.86
C VAL A 28 9.08 -3.15 6.58
N LEU A 29 7.90 -2.71 7.01
CA LEU A 29 6.65 -3.39 6.70
C LEU A 29 6.41 -3.50 5.18
N GLN A 30 6.59 -2.40 4.43
CA GLN A 30 6.43 -2.43 2.97
C GLN A 30 7.45 -3.33 2.27
N GLN A 31 8.70 -3.35 2.76
CA GLN A 31 9.73 -4.26 2.25
C GLN A 31 9.35 -5.72 2.46
N PHE A 32 8.85 -6.07 3.65
CA PHE A 32 8.35 -7.41 3.93
C PHE A 32 7.19 -7.80 2.99
N LEU A 33 6.19 -6.93 2.83
CA LEU A 33 5.06 -7.17 1.95
C LEU A 33 5.49 -7.38 0.49
N LYS A 34 6.42 -6.55 -0.01
CA LYS A 34 6.98 -6.70 -1.35
C LYS A 34 7.74 -8.01 -1.51
N ALA A 35 8.53 -8.40 -0.51
CA ALA A 35 9.31 -9.65 -0.55
C ALA A 35 8.44 -10.91 -0.66
N ILE A 36 7.19 -10.86 -0.17
CA ILE A 36 6.23 -11.96 -0.27
C ILE A 36 5.23 -11.79 -1.42
N GLY A 37 5.46 -10.83 -2.32
CA GLY A 37 4.62 -10.58 -3.50
C GLY A 37 3.27 -9.93 -3.19
N CYS A 38 3.13 -9.26 -2.04
CA CYS A 38 1.94 -8.49 -1.71
C CYS A 38 2.15 -7.03 -2.17
N ASP A 39 1.39 -6.63 -3.20
CA ASP A 39 1.59 -5.36 -3.92
C ASP A 39 0.28 -4.58 -4.11
N GLY A 40 0.40 -3.33 -4.58
CA GLY A 40 -0.72 -2.47 -4.93
C GLY A 40 -1.76 -2.34 -3.82
N VAL A 41 -3.04 -2.47 -4.19
CA VAL A 41 -4.16 -2.30 -3.26
C VAL A 41 -4.15 -3.36 -2.14
N ASP A 42 -3.69 -4.59 -2.40
CA ASP A 42 -3.59 -5.61 -1.35
C ASP A 42 -2.57 -5.23 -0.29
N ALA A 43 -1.40 -4.71 -0.68
CA ALA A 43 -0.41 -4.21 0.26
C ALA A 43 -0.95 -3.05 1.11
N VAL A 44 -1.71 -2.12 0.51
CA VAL A 44 -2.35 -1.01 1.23
C VAL A 44 -3.36 -1.53 2.25
N LEU A 45 -4.21 -2.50 1.88
CA LEU A 45 -5.23 -3.05 2.77
C LEU A 45 -4.63 -3.87 3.92
N VAL A 46 -3.60 -4.67 3.63
CA VAL A 46 -2.82 -5.36 4.67
C VAL A 46 -2.19 -4.35 5.62
N THR A 47 -1.55 -3.31 5.09
CA THR A 47 -0.93 -2.24 5.88
C THR A 47 -1.92 -1.58 6.81
N ARG A 48 -3.11 -1.22 6.29
CA ARG A 48 -4.20 -0.66 7.08
C ARG A 48 -4.60 -1.58 8.23
N GLN A 49 -4.75 -2.87 7.97
CA GLN A 49 -5.17 -3.86 8.97
C GLN A 49 -4.10 -4.12 10.04
N VAL A 50 -2.82 -4.12 9.65
CA VAL A 50 -1.69 -4.37 10.55
C VAL A 50 -1.43 -3.17 11.46
N VAL A 51 -1.43 -1.96 10.88
CA VAL A 51 -1.11 -0.70 11.58
C VAL A 51 -2.31 -0.14 12.33
N GLY A 52 -3.54 -0.44 11.87
CA GLY A 52 -4.77 0.11 12.44
C GLY A 52 -5.03 1.58 12.04
N CYS A 53 -4.49 2.02 10.90
CA CYS A 53 -4.60 3.40 10.42
C CYS A 53 -5.78 3.62 9.46
N SER A 54 -5.92 4.87 8.98
CA SER A 54 -6.87 5.20 7.91
C SER A 54 -6.40 4.62 6.57
N LEU A 55 -7.30 4.55 5.57
CA LEU A 55 -6.92 4.14 4.22
C LEU A 55 -5.88 5.10 3.62
N GLY A 56 -6.07 6.41 3.80
CA GLY A 56 -5.11 7.41 3.36
C GLY A 56 -3.74 7.26 4.02
N GLY A 57 -3.69 6.99 5.32
CA GLY A 57 -2.43 6.74 6.02
C GLY A 57 -1.73 5.46 5.53
N ALA A 58 -2.48 4.40 5.24
CA ALA A 58 -1.91 3.18 4.66
C ALA A 58 -1.39 3.40 3.23
N GLN A 59 -2.09 4.19 2.43
CA GLN A 59 -1.67 4.56 1.08
C GLN A 59 -0.42 5.43 1.11
N GLU A 60 -0.36 6.41 2.02
CA GLU A 60 0.83 7.24 2.24
C GLU A 60 2.04 6.39 2.62
N MET A 61 1.90 5.49 3.59
CA MET A 61 2.96 4.55 3.98
C MET A 61 3.42 3.67 2.81
N PHE A 62 2.49 3.21 1.97
CA PHE A 62 2.81 2.43 0.78
C PHE A 62 3.60 3.27 -0.23
N LEU A 63 3.08 4.42 -0.64
CA LEU A 63 3.67 5.25 -1.70
C LEU A 63 4.99 5.90 -1.30
N THR A 64 5.19 6.18 -0.01
CA THR A 64 6.42 6.84 0.48
C THR A 64 7.53 5.85 0.86
N ALA A 65 7.26 4.54 0.87
CA ALA A 65 8.28 3.54 1.16
C ALA A 65 9.32 3.46 0.02
N PRO A 66 10.64 3.48 0.30
CA PRO A 66 11.67 3.45 -0.74
C PRO A 66 11.56 2.26 -1.69
N CYS A 67 11.12 1.10 -1.19
CA CYS A 67 10.92 -0.10 -2.02
C CYS A 67 9.75 0.02 -3.01
N ARG A 68 8.92 1.06 -2.92
CA ARG A 68 7.72 1.32 -3.74
C ARG A 68 7.89 2.48 -4.73
N ALA A 69 9.13 2.87 -5.02
CA ALA A 69 9.43 4.02 -5.89
C ALA A 69 8.80 3.92 -7.29
N ALA A 70 8.71 2.72 -7.87
CA ALA A 70 8.08 2.51 -9.17
C ALA A 70 6.55 2.73 -9.13
N GLU A 71 5.93 2.27 -8.04
CA GLU A 71 4.51 2.46 -7.78
C GLU A 71 4.19 3.94 -7.52
N LEU A 72 5.04 4.66 -6.78
CA LEU A 72 4.95 6.11 -6.61
C LEU A 72 5.07 6.87 -7.93
N ALA A 73 6.04 6.52 -8.77
CA ALA A 73 6.22 7.15 -10.08
C ALA A 73 4.98 6.94 -10.97
N SER A 74 4.41 5.73 -10.95
CA SER A 74 3.20 5.39 -11.70
C SER A 74 1.97 6.15 -11.18
N HIS A 75 1.84 6.28 -9.85
CA HIS A 75 0.80 7.09 -9.22
C HIS A 75 0.89 8.56 -9.65
N ASN A 76 2.08 9.15 -9.58
CA ASN A 76 2.28 10.56 -9.94
C ASN A 76 2.01 10.81 -11.42
N ALA A 77 2.49 9.94 -12.32
CA ALA A 77 2.21 10.04 -13.74
C ALA A 77 0.71 9.96 -14.07
N LEU A 78 -0.04 9.12 -13.33
CA LEU A 78 -1.50 9.06 -13.45
C LEU A 78 -2.16 10.36 -12.98
N MET A 79 -1.75 10.88 -11.82
CA MET A 79 -2.28 12.14 -11.28
C MET A 79 -2.01 13.32 -12.23
N GLU A 80 -0.78 13.44 -12.73
CA GLU A 80 -0.41 14.44 -13.74
C GLU A 80 -1.23 14.32 -15.04
N SER A 81 -1.61 13.09 -15.42
CA SER A 81 -2.50 12.88 -16.57
C SER A 81 -3.93 13.33 -16.28
N LEU A 82 -4.44 13.07 -15.08
CA LEU A 82 -5.79 13.47 -14.68
C LEU A 82 -5.91 14.98 -14.56
N GLU A 83 -4.89 15.66 -14.02
CA GLU A 83 -4.82 17.12 -13.94
C GLU A 83 -4.87 17.75 -15.34
N ARG A 84 -4.05 17.26 -16.28
CA ARG A 84 -4.07 17.77 -17.67
C ARG A 84 -5.41 17.57 -18.37
N SER A 85 -6.06 16.42 -18.17
CA SER A 85 -7.37 16.18 -18.79
C SER A 85 -8.46 17.09 -18.23
N GLN A 86 -8.34 17.58 -17.00
CA GLN A 86 -9.30 18.54 -16.43
C GLN A 86 -9.08 19.95 -16.97
N ASP A 87 -7.83 20.31 -17.28
CA ASP A 87 -7.50 21.60 -17.89
C ASP A 87 -7.88 21.66 -19.38
N ASP A 88 -7.86 20.54 -20.10
CA ASP A 88 -8.24 20.45 -21.52
C ASP A 88 -9.77 20.55 -21.75
N ASP A 89 -10.59 20.30 -20.71
CA ASP A 89 -12.05 20.38 -20.74
C ASP A 89 -12.61 21.74 -20.24
N ALA A 90 -11.74 22.70 -19.90
CA ALA A 90 -12.07 24.03 -19.34
C ALA A 90 -11.93 25.18 -20.35
#